data_AF-A0A1J5B3R8-F1
#
_entry.id   AF-A0A1J5B3R8-F1
#
_cell.length_a   1.000
_cell.length_b   1.000
_cell.length_c   1.000
_cell.angle_alpha   90.00
_cell.angle_beta   90.00
_cell.angle_gamma   90.00
#
_symmetry.space_group_name_H-M   'P 1'
#
loop_
_entity.id
_entity.type
_entity.pdbx_description
1 polymer ?
#
loop_
_entity_poly.entity_id
_entity_poly.type
_entity_poly.pdbx_seq_one_letter_code
_entity_poly.pdbx_strand_id
1 'polypeptide(L)'
;MLLNNFFNISNIVKEENTTKYTVAIELNPQHAIYEGHFPENPIVPGVCMQQMVKETLSLILEKKLMLYKADNIKFLNLIIPSISKTLKLNIHIKSTEDNQIKIDSNISDEERVYFKYIAYFKEVSLPKAIK
;
A
#
# COMPACT_ATOMS: atom_id res chain seq x y z
N MET A 1 0.31 -9.59 -8.20
CA MET A 1 0.21 -9.29 -6.76
C MET A 1 1.61 -9.00 -6.26
N LEU A 2 1.79 -8.02 -5.38
CA LEU A 2 3.10 -7.54 -4.93
C LEU A 2 3.48 -8.08 -3.54
N LEU A 3 2.51 -8.29 -2.65
CA LEU A 3 2.69 -8.87 -1.33
C LEU A 3 3.28 -10.27 -1.43
N ASN A 4 4.21 -10.60 -0.53
CA ASN A 4 4.98 -11.84 -0.48
C ASN A 4 5.96 -12.03 -1.65
N ASN A 5 6.27 -10.97 -2.40
CA ASN A 5 7.25 -11.01 -3.47
C ASN A 5 8.04 -9.70 -3.58
N PHE A 6 7.36 -8.60 -3.92
CA PHE A 6 7.94 -7.26 -3.99
C PHE A 6 8.12 -6.64 -2.60
N PHE A 7 7.15 -6.88 -1.71
CA PHE A 7 7.22 -6.47 -0.33
C PHE A 7 6.61 -7.54 0.59
N ASN A 8 7.03 -7.53 1.85
CA ASN A 8 6.50 -8.35 2.93
C ASN A 8 5.96 -7.45 4.04
N ILE A 9 5.00 -7.97 4.80
CA ILE A 9 4.50 -7.34 6.02
C ILE A 9 5.07 -8.11 7.21
N SER A 10 5.86 -7.46 8.04
CA SER A 10 6.43 -8.09 9.25
C SER A 10 5.61 -7.83 10.50
N ASN A 11 4.81 -6.76 10.53
CA ASN A 11 3.92 -6.46 11.64
C ASN A 11 2.74 -5.56 11.23
N ILE A 12 1.59 -5.73 11.90
CA ILE A 12 0.41 -4.86 11.78
C ILE A 12 -0.03 -4.48 13.18
N VAL A 13 -0.05 -3.19 13.48
CA VAL A 13 -0.52 -2.66 14.76
C VAL A 13 -1.74 -1.79 14.51
N LYS A 14 -2.85 -2.10 15.18
CA LYS A 14 -4.06 -1.26 15.22
C LYS A 14 -4.01 -0.38 16.46
N GLU A 15 -4.24 0.92 16.30
CA GLU A 15 -4.36 1.85 17.44
C GLU A 15 -5.70 1.62 18.15
N GLU A 16 -5.65 1.43 19.48
CA GLU A 16 -6.82 1.09 20.30
C GLU A 16 -7.97 2.08 20.13
N ASN A 17 -9.20 1.56 20.03
CA ASN A 17 -10.42 2.37 19.85
C ASN A 17 -10.42 3.30 18.62
N THR A 18 -9.57 3.03 17.62
CA THR A 18 -9.56 3.78 16.35
C THR A 18 -9.64 2.86 15.13
N THR A 19 -9.69 3.47 13.95
CA THR A 19 -9.60 2.82 12.63
C THR A 19 -8.24 3.07 11.96
N LYS A 20 -7.21 3.35 12.76
CA LYS A 20 -5.84 3.59 12.29
C LYS A 20 -4.98 2.35 12.48
N TYR A 21 -4.13 2.11 11.49
CA TYR A 21 -3.20 0.99 11.42
C TYR A 21 -1.82 1.51 11.06
N THR A 22 -0.80 0.94 11.70
CA THR A 22 0.60 1.09 11.34
C THR A 22 1.13 -0.27 10.93
N VAL A 23 1.62 -0.37 9.71
CA VAL A 23 2.09 -1.62 9.11
C VAL A 23 3.59 -1.51 8.83
N ALA A 24 4.37 -2.44 9.37
CA ALA A 24 5.78 -2.56 9.06
C ALA A 24 5.95 -3.33 7.74
N ILE A 25 6.65 -2.71 6.80
CA ILE A 25 6.83 -3.16 5.44
C ILE A 25 8.32 -3.38 5.16
N GLU A 26 8.64 -4.51 4.57
CA GLU A 26 9.99 -4.83 4.12
C GLU A 26 10.01 -4.99 2.60
N LEU A 27 10.85 -4.22 1.91
CA LEU A 27 11.01 -4.32 0.46
C LEU A 27 11.99 -5.44 0.10
N ASN A 28 11.72 -6.13 -1.00
CA ASN A 28 12.66 -7.08 -1.61
C ASN A 28 13.48 -6.36 -2.70
N PRO A 29 14.71 -5.89 -2.43
CA PRO A 29 15.50 -5.15 -3.41
C PRO A 29 15.92 -5.97 -4.64
N GLN A 30 15.78 -7.30 -4.61
CA GLN A 30 16.09 -8.19 -5.73
C GLN A 30 14.89 -8.43 -6.67
N HIS A 31 13.78 -7.72 -6.49
CA HIS A 31 12.60 -7.92 -7.32
C HIS A 31 12.81 -7.42 -8.76
N ALA A 32 12.46 -8.23 -9.76
CA ALA A 32 12.68 -7.96 -11.19
C ALA A 32 12.04 -6.65 -11.72
N ILE A 33 11.02 -6.11 -11.04
CA ILE A 33 10.44 -4.78 -11.36
C ILE A 33 11.52 -3.69 -11.39
N TYR A 34 12.53 -3.78 -10.52
CA TYR A 34 13.58 -2.77 -10.45
C TYR A 34 14.53 -2.79 -11.65
N GLU A 35 14.65 -3.92 -12.35
CA GLU A 35 15.43 -4.01 -13.60
C GLU A 35 14.88 -3.05 -14.66
N GLY A 36 13.56 -2.77 -14.62
CA GLY A 36 12.93 -1.79 -15.49
C GLY A 36 12.82 -0.38 -14.90
N HIS A 37 13.22 -0.15 -13.63
CA HIS A 37 12.88 1.09 -12.92
C HIS A 37 13.89 1.50 -11.84
N PHE A 38 15.08 1.98 -12.18
CA PHE A 38 15.75 1.95 -13.47
C PHE A 38 16.96 1.01 -13.37
N PRO A 39 17.44 0.39 -14.48
CA PRO A 39 18.46 -0.67 -14.42
C PRO A 39 19.69 -0.35 -13.56
N GLU A 40 20.17 0.90 -13.60
CA GLU A 40 21.34 1.35 -12.83
C GLU A 40 20.98 2.10 -11.54
N ASN A 41 19.74 2.54 -11.41
CA ASN A 41 19.26 3.36 -10.29
C ASN A 41 17.87 2.86 -9.87
N PRO A 42 17.80 1.70 -9.18
CA PRO A 42 16.53 1.11 -8.80
C PRO A 42 15.79 2.01 -7.82
N ILE A 43 14.54 2.33 -8.15
CA ILE A 43 13.63 3.11 -7.31
C ILE A 43 12.26 2.43 -7.31
N VAL A 44 11.52 2.53 -6.20
CA VAL A 44 10.15 2.01 -6.15
C VAL A 44 9.23 2.80 -7.10
N PRO A 45 8.54 2.15 -8.06
CA PRO A 45 7.56 2.82 -8.88
C PRO A 45 6.38 3.34 -8.06
N GLY A 46 5.87 4.54 -8.39
CA GLY A 46 4.74 5.12 -7.67
C GLY A 46 3.46 4.27 -7.71
N VAL A 47 3.26 3.50 -8.78
CA VAL A 47 2.15 2.55 -8.88
C VAL A 47 2.30 1.36 -7.93
N CYS A 48 3.53 0.94 -7.62
CA CYS A 48 3.79 -0.10 -6.63
C CYS A 48 3.40 0.39 -5.23
N MET A 49 3.69 1.66 -4.90
CA MET A 49 3.26 2.26 -3.62
C MET A 49 1.73 2.24 -3.47
N GLN A 50 0.98 2.60 -4.52
CA GLN A 50 -0.49 2.51 -4.52
C GLN A 50 -0.99 1.07 -4.33
N GLN A 51 -0.36 0.12 -5.03
CA GLN A 51 -0.73 -1.29 -4.95
C GLN A 51 -0.40 -1.89 -3.57
N MET A 52 0.71 -1.50 -2.93
CA MET A 52 1.05 -1.88 -1.56
C MET A 52 -0.04 -1.44 -0.59
N VAL A 53 -0.53 -0.19 -0.70
CA VAL A 53 -1.67 0.30 0.11
C VAL A 53 -2.91 -0.56 -0.12
N LYS A 54 -3.27 -0.83 -1.37
CA LYS A 54 -4.45 -1.65 -1.70
C LYS A 54 -4.37 -3.06 -1.15
N GLU A 55 -3.24 -3.75 -1.36
CA GLU A 55 -3.06 -5.14 -0.92
C GLU A 55 -3.00 -5.23 0.62
N THR A 56 -2.38 -4.26 1.28
CA THR A 56 -2.37 -4.17 2.75
C THR A 56 -3.77 -3.90 3.31
N LEU A 57 -4.52 -2.96 2.72
CA LEU A 57 -5.91 -2.68 3.12
C LEU A 57 -6.81 -3.90 2.89
N SER A 58 -6.61 -4.61 1.78
CA SER A 58 -7.34 -5.85 1.46
C SER A 58 -7.08 -6.95 2.48
N LEU A 59 -5.84 -7.06 2.96
CA LEU A 59 -5.44 -7.99 4.02
C LEU A 59 -6.10 -7.62 5.35
N ILE A 60 -6.00 -6.36 5.78
CA ILE A 60 -6.56 -5.86 7.04
C ILE A 60 -8.08 -6.06 7.12
N LEU A 61 -8.77 -5.84 5.99
CA LEU A 61 -10.23 -5.94 5.92
C LEU A 61 -10.74 -7.31 5.50
N GLU A 62 -9.85 -8.25 5.20
CA GLU A 62 -10.17 -9.58 4.65
C GLU A 62 -11.11 -9.51 3.42
N LYS A 63 -10.89 -8.51 2.56
CA LYS A 63 -11.73 -8.20 1.40
C LYS A 63 -10.91 -8.04 0.15
N LYS A 64 -11.44 -8.46 -1.00
CA LYS A 64 -10.87 -8.10 -2.30
C LYS A 64 -11.31 -6.69 -2.67
N LEU A 65 -10.34 -5.79 -2.80
CA LEU A 65 -10.60 -4.39 -3.07
C LEU A 65 -10.15 -3.98 -4.47
N MET A 66 -10.94 -3.10 -5.09
CA MET A 66 -10.61 -2.39 -6.30
C MET A 66 -10.57 -0.90 -6.02
N LEU A 67 -9.57 -0.20 -6.57
CA LEU A 67 -9.52 1.25 -6.51
C LEU A 67 -10.71 1.82 -7.27
N TYR A 68 -11.51 2.65 -6.60
CA TYR A 68 -12.65 3.34 -7.22
C TYR A 68 -12.27 4.75 -7.64
N LYS A 69 -11.63 5.52 -6.75
CA LYS A 69 -11.07 6.84 -7.07
C LYS A 69 -9.93 7.19 -6.11
N ALA A 70 -9.07 8.10 -6.53
CA ALA A 70 -8.05 8.71 -5.68
C ALA A 70 -8.25 10.23 -5.67
N ASP A 71 -8.50 10.78 -4.49
CA ASP A 71 -8.71 12.23 -4.32
C ASP A 71 -7.36 12.96 -4.19
N ASN A 72 -6.32 12.27 -3.70
CA ASN A 72 -5.00 12.86 -3.53
C ASN A 72 -3.91 11.79 -3.65
N ILE A 73 -2.92 12.05 -4.51
CA ILE A 73 -1.74 11.21 -4.71
C ILE A 73 -0.52 12.12 -4.73
N LYS A 74 0.39 11.96 -3.77
CA LYS A 74 1.65 12.73 -3.71
C LYS A 74 2.83 11.81 -3.54
N PHE A 75 3.74 11.83 -4.50
CA PHE A 75 5.06 11.20 -4.43
C PHE A 75 6.06 12.27 -3.98
N LEU A 76 6.43 12.24 -2.71
CA LEU A 76 7.19 13.30 -2.06
C LEU A 76 8.69 13.04 -2.05
N ASN A 77 9.08 11.78 -1.91
CA ASN A 77 10.48 11.36 -1.90
C ASN A 77 10.63 10.02 -2.64
N LEU A 78 11.80 9.80 -3.22
CA LEU A 78 12.16 8.53 -3.85
C LEU A 78 12.44 7.48 -2.77
N ILE A 79 11.98 6.25 -3.01
CA ILE A 79 12.37 5.09 -2.19
C ILE A 79 13.41 4.30 -2.97
N ILE A 80 14.61 4.18 -2.40
CA ILE A 80 15.69 3.36 -2.94
C ILE A 80 15.66 2.04 -2.16
N PRO A 81 15.26 0.91 -2.77
CA PRO A 81 14.96 -0.33 -2.03
C PRO A 81 16.19 -0.95 -1.36
N SER A 82 17.41 -0.66 -1.82
CA SER A 82 18.65 -1.11 -1.19
C SER A 82 18.99 -0.35 0.10
N ILE A 83 18.47 0.87 0.26
CA ILE A 83 18.70 1.77 1.40
C ILE A 83 17.50 1.72 2.35
N SER A 84 16.31 2.02 1.83
CA SER A 84 15.06 2.10 2.57
C SER A 84 14.39 0.73 2.68
N LYS A 85 15.05 -0.22 3.38
CA LYS A 85 14.59 -1.61 3.46
C LYS A 85 13.30 -1.77 4.27
N THR A 86 13.19 -1.01 5.37
CA THR A 86 12.05 -1.06 6.28
C THR A 86 11.28 0.25 6.22
N LEU A 87 9.99 0.16 5.96
CA LEU A 87 9.08 1.28 5.83
C LEU A 87 7.87 1.08 6.75
N LYS A 88 7.22 2.18 7.09
CA LYS A 88 5.93 2.20 7.79
C LYS A 88 4.85 2.64 6.80
N LEU A 89 3.84 1.79 6.62
CA LEU A 89 2.61 2.14 5.95
C LEU A 89 1.54 2.46 7.01
N ASN A 90 1.21 3.74 7.11
CA ASN A 90 0.18 4.24 8.01
C ASN A 90 -1.14 4.34 7.23
N ILE A 91 -2.21 3.77 7.75
CA ILE A 91 -3.54 3.78 7.13
C ILE A 91 -4.57 4.24 8.16
N HIS A 92 -5.39 5.22 7.79
CA HIS A 92 -6.57 5.63 8.53
C HIS A 92 -7.80 5.36 7.66
N ILE A 93 -8.64 4.41 8.08
CA ILE A 93 -9.92 4.14 7.43
C ILE A 93 -10.94 5.17 7.91
N LYS A 94 -11.30 6.12 7.04
CA LYS A 94 -12.11 7.29 7.36
C LYS A 94 -13.60 7.00 7.36
N SER A 95 -14.06 6.18 6.42
CA SER A 95 -15.47 5.77 6.32
C SER A 95 -15.61 4.49 5.50
N THR A 96 -16.69 3.77 5.78
CA THR A 96 -17.09 2.52 5.11
C THR A 96 -18.58 2.59 4.78
N GLU A 97 -18.97 3.53 3.92
CA GLU A 97 -20.37 3.85 3.57
C GLU A 97 -20.61 3.52 2.09
N ASP A 98 -21.84 3.18 1.71
CA ASP A 98 -22.24 2.96 0.31
C ASP A 98 -21.32 2.01 -0.49
N ASN A 99 -20.86 0.94 0.16
CA ASN A 99 -19.89 -0.02 -0.40
C ASN A 99 -18.56 0.62 -0.82
N GLN A 100 -18.23 1.79 -0.28
CA GLN A 100 -16.99 2.54 -0.50
C GLN A 100 -16.20 2.65 0.80
N ILE A 101 -14.90 2.38 0.70
CA ILE A 101 -13.95 2.47 1.81
C ILE A 101 -13.03 3.65 1.52
N LYS A 102 -13.19 4.75 2.25
CA LYS A 102 -12.28 5.89 2.17
C LYS A 102 -11.10 5.68 3.11
N ILE A 103 -9.89 5.87 2.60
CA ILE A 103 -8.67 5.88 3.40
C ILE A 103 -7.91 7.20 3.26
N ASP A 104 -7.12 7.49 4.28
CA ASP A 104 -6.02 8.45 4.26
C ASP A 104 -4.76 7.71 4.72
N SER A 105 -3.75 7.63 3.87
CA SER A 105 -2.57 6.79 4.09
C SER A 105 -1.28 7.47 3.70
N ASN A 106 -0.18 7.03 4.29
CA ASN A 106 1.15 7.43 3.89
C ASN A 106 2.18 6.32 4.07
N ILE A 107 3.24 6.38 3.28
CA ILE A 107 4.44 5.55 3.44
C ILE A 107 5.56 6.45 3.94
N SER A 108 6.19 6.08 5.05
CA SER A 108 7.27 6.84 5.68
C SER A 108 8.33 5.91 6.30
N ASP A 109 9.48 6.46 6.63
CA ASP A 109 10.38 5.90 7.65
C ASP A 109 10.48 6.89 8.83
N GLU A 110 11.55 6.81 9.63
CA GLU A 110 11.77 7.73 10.76
C GLU A 110 12.16 9.16 10.32
N GLU A 111 12.66 9.34 9.10
CA GLU A 111 13.18 10.62 8.62
C GLU A 111 12.20 11.32 7.65
N ARG A 112 11.53 10.54 6.79
CA ARG A 112 10.90 11.07 5.57
C ARG A 112 9.54 10.45 5.32
N VAL A 113 8.66 11.24 4.71
CA VAL A 113 7.42 10.75 4.09
C VAL A 113 7.65 10.62 2.59
N TYR A 114 7.44 9.42 2.06
CA TYR A 114 7.65 9.09 0.64
C TYR A 114 6.38 9.27 -0.18
N PHE A 115 5.24 8.87 0.38
CA PHE A 115 3.98 8.80 -0.34
C PHE A 115 2.83 9.25 0.56
N LYS A 116 1.91 10.05 0.02
CA LYS A 116 0.62 10.36 0.66
C LYS A 116 -0.52 10.03 -0.29
N TYR A 117 -1.55 9.38 0.24
CA TYR A 117 -2.60 8.81 -0.59
C TYR A 117 -3.96 8.81 0.11
N ILE A 118 -4.89 9.58 -0.45
CA ILE A 118 -6.29 9.60 -0.06
C ILE A 118 -7.07 8.95 -1.20
N ALA A 119 -7.66 7.80 -0.93
CA ALA A 119 -8.29 6.96 -1.94
C ALA A 119 -9.54 6.27 -1.42
N TYR A 120 -10.35 5.84 -2.38
CA TYR A 120 -11.62 5.18 -2.18
C TYR A 120 -11.55 3.82 -2.86
N PHE A 121 -11.88 2.78 -2.12
CA PHE A 121 -11.91 1.41 -2.61
C PHE A 121 -13.33 0.87 -2.58
N LYS A 122 -13.63 -0.10 -3.44
CA LYS A 122 -14.86 -0.88 -3.41
C LYS A 122 -14.53 -2.36 -3.30
N GLU A 123 -15.38 -3.09 -2.61
CA GLU A 123 -15.30 -4.55 -2.59
C GLU A 123 -15.71 -5.12 -3.95
N VAL A 124 -14.95 -6.09 -4.45
CA VAL A 124 -15.26 -6.82 -5.69
C VAL A 124 -15.61 -8.26 -5.35
N SER A 125 -16.85 -8.65 -5.66
CA SER A 125 -17.29 -10.04 -5.66
C SER A 125 -16.65 -10.78 -6.84
N LEU A 126 -16.22 -12.02 -6.61
CA LEU A 126 -15.82 -12.90 -7.71
C LEU A 126 -17.04 -13.13 -8.62
N PRO A 127 -16.88 -13.12 -9.96
CA PRO A 127 -17.95 -13.61 -10.82
C PRO A 127 -18.29 -15.03 -10.35
N LYS A 128 -19.58 -15.28 -10.09
CA LYS A 128 -20.05 -16.65 -9.83
C LYS A 128 -19.57 -17.50 -10.99
N ALA A 129 -18.73 -18.49 -10.72
CA ALA A 129 -18.36 -19.47 -11.73
C ALA A 129 -19.66 -20.01 -12.31
N ILE A 130 -19.85 -19.82 -13.61
CA ILE A 130 -20.95 -20.44 -14.34
C ILE A 130 -20.68 -21.94 -14.21
N LYS A 131 -21.49 -22.62 -13.39
CA LYS A 131 -21.48 -24.07 -13.26
C LYS A 131 -21.95 -24.70 -14.55
#